data_AF-A0A438CKX5-F1
#
_entry.id   AF-A0A438CKX5-F1
#
_cell.length_a   1.000
_cell.length_b   1.000
_cell.length_c   1.000
_cell.angle_alpha   90.00
_cell.angle_beta   90.00
_cell.angle_gamma   90.00
#
_symmetry.space_group_name_H-M   'P 1'
#
loop_
_entity.id
_entity.type
_entity.pdbx_description
1 polymer ?
#
loop_
_entity_poly.entity_id
_entity_poly.type
_entity_poly.pdbx_seq_one_letter_code
_entity_poly.pdbx_strand_id
1 'polypeptide(L)'
;MEDCHVAGYHIPKGTRLFVNAWKLHRDPSVWSDPEDFQLERITMALKLLPLVIDRLLQGSDLSTPLNAPVDMREGLSITLAKLTPVEVMLTPRLPSQFY
;
A
#
# COMPACT_ATOMS: atom_id res chain seq x y z
N MET A 1 21.70 -6.42 -23.27
CA MET A 1 22.20 -5.95 -21.95
C MET A 1 23.67 -5.67 -22.09
N GLU A 2 24.08 -4.48 -21.67
CA GLU A 2 25.42 -3.90 -21.84
C GLU A 2 25.84 -3.24 -20.52
N ASP A 3 27.13 -2.91 -20.42
CA ASP A 3 27.67 -2.14 -19.30
C ASP A 3 27.05 -0.73 -19.30
N CYS A 4 26.82 -0.15 -18.11
CA CYS A 4 26.26 1.20 -18.00
C CYS A 4 26.86 1.99 -16.84
N HIS A 5 26.57 3.30 -16.79
CA HIS A 5 26.95 4.17 -15.69
C HIS A 5 25.70 4.80 -15.06
N VAL A 6 25.56 4.70 -13.73
CA VAL A 6 24.43 5.27 -12.99
C VAL A 6 24.97 6.03 -11.78
N ALA A 7 24.56 7.30 -11.62
CA ALA A 7 25.00 8.18 -10.53
C ALA A 7 26.54 8.22 -10.35
N GLY A 8 27.30 8.11 -11.45
CA GLY A 8 28.77 8.09 -11.45
C GLY A 8 29.41 6.71 -11.24
N TYR A 9 28.63 5.65 -11.02
CA TYR A 9 29.13 4.29 -10.82
C TYR A 9 29.06 3.47 -12.11
N HIS A 10 30.12 2.73 -12.43
CA HIS A 10 30.14 1.74 -13.52
C HIS A 10 29.44 0.44 -13.07
N ILE A 11 28.47 -0.03 -13.85
CA ILE A 11 27.68 -1.24 -13.61
C ILE A 11 27.93 -2.21 -14.77
N PRO A 12 28.68 -3.30 -14.55
CA PRO A 12 28.92 -4.31 -15.57
C PRO A 12 27.66 -5.05 -16.00
N LYS A 13 27.62 -5.49 -17.24
CA LYS A 13 26.60 -6.37 -17.81
C LYS A 13 26.41 -7.61 -16.94
N GLY A 14 25.16 -7.96 -16.67
CA GLY A 14 24.79 -9.14 -15.87
C GLY A 14 24.66 -8.86 -14.37
N THR A 15 24.97 -7.64 -13.91
CA THR A 15 24.70 -7.21 -12.53
C THR A 15 23.18 -7.19 -12.26
N ARG A 16 22.74 -7.81 -11.17
CA ARG A 16 21.35 -7.74 -10.70
C ARG A 16 21.14 -6.48 -9.87
N LEU A 17 20.20 -5.65 -10.27
CA LEU A 17 19.85 -4.42 -9.56
C LEU A 17 18.52 -4.58 -8.84
N PHE A 18 18.44 -4.03 -7.63
CA PHE A 18 17.21 -3.92 -6.87
C PHE A 18 16.87 -2.43 -6.73
N VAL A 19 15.65 -2.07 -7.15
CA VAL A 19 15.14 -0.71 -6.95
C VAL A 19 14.62 -0.63 -5.52
N ASN A 20 15.18 0.29 -4.73
CA ASN A 20 14.69 0.56 -3.39
C ASN A 20 13.42 1.44 -3.46
N ALA A 21 12.29 0.81 -3.81
CA ALA A 21 10.99 1.48 -3.89
C ALA A 21 10.58 2.12 -2.55
N TRP A 22 10.94 1.48 -1.42
CA TRP A 22 10.67 2.02 -0.09
C TRP A 22 11.29 3.39 0.13
N LYS A 23 12.58 3.54 -0.20
CA LYS A 23 13.29 4.82 -0.11
C LYS A 23 12.69 5.87 -1.04
N LEU A 24 12.36 5.49 -2.28
CA LEU A 24 11.77 6.42 -3.26
C LEU A 24 10.40 6.94 -2.82
N HIS A 25 9.56 6.07 -2.26
CA HIS A 25 8.23 6.46 -1.77
C HIS A 25 8.28 7.29 -0.48
N ARG A 26 9.42 7.32 0.22
CA ARG A 26 9.62 8.07 1.47
C ARG A 26 10.61 9.23 1.35
N ASP A 27 11.01 9.58 0.14
CA ASP A 27 11.97 10.66 -0.07
C ASP A 27 11.30 12.03 0.20
N PRO A 28 11.71 12.77 1.25
CA PRO A 28 11.11 14.05 1.58
C PRO A 28 11.42 15.15 0.55
N SER A 29 12.38 14.95 -0.34
CA SER A 29 12.66 15.88 -1.44
C SER A 29 11.63 15.78 -2.58
N VAL A 30 10.91 14.65 -2.66
CA VAL A 30 9.89 14.38 -3.69
C VAL A 30 8.49 14.48 -3.09
N TRP A 31 8.30 13.99 -1.86
CA TRP A 31 7.02 13.92 -1.17
C TRP A 31 7.06 14.80 0.08
N SER A 32 6.12 15.74 0.23
CA SER A 32 5.89 16.34 1.56
C SER A 32 5.46 15.25 2.55
N ASP A 33 5.71 15.39 3.85
CA ASP A 33 5.20 14.49 4.90
C ASP A 33 5.10 12.99 4.50
N PRO A 34 6.22 12.35 4.11
CA PRO A 34 6.21 11.05 3.42
C PRO A 34 5.68 9.87 4.27
N GLU A 35 5.60 10.03 5.58
CA GLU A 35 5.05 9.02 6.49
C GLU A 35 3.53 9.15 6.68
N ASP A 36 2.92 10.24 6.20
CA ASP A 36 1.48 10.47 6.31
C ASP A 36 0.72 9.94 5.09
N PHE A 37 -0.36 9.21 5.35
CA PHE A 37 -1.26 8.76 4.30
C PHE A 37 -2.12 9.92 3.80
N GLN A 38 -1.95 10.29 2.52
CA GLN A 38 -2.71 11.36 1.85
C GLN A 38 -3.36 10.85 0.57
N LEU A 39 -4.69 10.71 0.58
CA LEU A 39 -5.47 10.15 -0.51
C LEU A 39 -5.41 11.03 -1.79
N GLU A 40 -5.19 12.33 -1.60
CA GLU A 40 -5.15 13.38 -2.60
C GLU A 40 -3.96 13.23 -3.56
N ARG A 41 -2.92 12.49 -3.15
CA ARG A 41 -1.74 12.18 -3.98
C ARG A 41 -2.03 11.16 -5.07
N ILE A 42 -3.15 10.44 -4.98
CA ILE A 42 -3.49 9.41 -5.94
C ILE A 42 -3.96 10.06 -7.25
N THR A 43 -3.18 9.82 -8.31
CA THR A 43 -3.50 10.30 -9.65
C THR A 43 -4.79 9.70 -10.22
N MET A 44 -5.34 10.35 -11.24
CA MET A 44 -6.59 9.92 -11.90
C MET A 44 -6.55 8.49 -12.43
N ALA A 45 -5.40 8.01 -12.89
CA ALA A 45 -5.24 6.66 -13.43
C ALA A 45 -5.48 5.55 -12.38
N LEU A 46 -5.36 5.86 -11.08
CA LEU A 46 -5.57 4.91 -9.98
C LEU A 46 -6.92 5.10 -9.25
N LYS A 47 -7.80 6.00 -9.73
CA LYS A 47 -9.07 6.35 -9.06
C LYS A 47 -10.09 5.21 -8.94
N LEU A 48 -9.94 4.12 -9.68
CA LEU A 48 -10.80 2.94 -9.49
C LEU A 48 -10.66 2.35 -8.08
N LEU A 49 -9.46 2.41 -7.47
CA LEU A 49 -9.23 1.89 -6.12
C LEU A 49 -10.00 2.69 -5.06
N PRO A 50 -9.91 4.03 -4.98
CA PRO A 50 -10.75 4.85 -4.11
C PRO A 50 -12.25 4.57 -4.27
N LEU A 51 -12.76 4.45 -5.50
CA LEU A 51 -14.19 4.16 -5.72
C LEU A 51 -14.62 2.79 -5.16
N VAL A 52 -13.78 1.76 -5.30
CA VAL A 52 -14.05 0.44 -4.73
C VAL A 52 -14.03 0.51 -3.19
N ILE A 53 -13.06 1.23 -2.62
CA ILE A 53 -12.95 1.45 -1.18
C ILE A 53 -14.17 2.22 -0.67
N ASP A 54 -14.57 3.30 -1.34
CA ASP A 54 -15.74 4.12 -1.00
C ASP A 54 -17.01 3.27 -1.00
N ARG A 55 -17.20 2.43 -2.02
CA ARG A 55 -18.37 1.54 -2.09
C ARG A 55 -18.37 0.51 -0.95
N LEU A 56 -17.21 -0.03 -0.60
CA LEU A 56 -17.06 -0.95 0.52
C LEU A 56 -17.38 -0.26 1.86
N LEU A 57 -16.81 0.92 2.09
CA LEU A 57 -17.00 1.72 3.29
C LEU A 57 -18.42 2.31 3.40
N GLN A 58 -19.09 2.56 2.28
CA GLN A 58 -20.47 3.04 2.27
C GLN A 58 -21.44 1.91 2.62
N GLY A 59 -21.23 0.73 2.04
CA GLY A 59 -22.15 -0.40 2.18
C GLY A 59 -21.99 -1.20 3.47
N SER A 60 -20.82 -1.14 4.12
CA SER A 60 -20.50 -2.02 5.25
C SER A 60 -19.76 -1.30 6.37
N ASP A 61 -19.97 -1.76 7.59
CA ASP A 61 -19.09 -1.47 8.73
C ASP A 61 -17.99 -2.53 8.79
N LEU A 62 -16.74 -2.05 8.85
CA LEU A 62 -15.53 -2.87 8.95
C LEU A 62 -15.07 -2.87 10.41
N SER A 63 -14.95 -4.04 11.01
CA SER A 63 -14.45 -4.22 12.37
C SER A 63 -13.55 -5.45 12.48
N THR A 64 -12.77 -5.54 13.54
CA THR A 64 -12.05 -6.78 13.88
C THR A 64 -12.94 -7.68 14.75
N PRO A 65 -12.70 -9.00 14.79
CA PRO A 65 -13.33 -9.86 15.77
C PRO A 65 -13.13 -9.30 17.19
N LEU A 66 -14.24 -9.14 17.92
CA LEU A 66 -14.24 -8.60 19.28
C LEU A 66 -13.61 -7.19 19.44
N ASN A 67 -13.54 -6.39 18.36
CA ASN A 67 -12.83 -5.10 18.34
C ASN A 67 -11.36 -5.20 18.79
N ALA A 68 -10.71 -6.33 18.54
CA ALA A 68 -9.30 -6.53 18.85
C ALA A 68 -8.41 -5.53 18.11
N PRO A 69 -7.31 -5.04 18.74
CA PRO A 69 -6.37 -4.15 18.06
C PRO A 69 -5.68 -4.88 16.90
N VAL A 70 -5.43 -4.16 15.82
CA VAL A 70 -4.75 -4.68 14.64
C VAL A 70 -3.24 -4.52 14.80
N ASP A 71 -2.49 -5.61 14.69
CA ASP A 71 -1.03 -5.52 14.59
C ASP A 71 -0.64 -4.90 13.23
N MET A 72 0.17 -3.84 13.30
CA MET A 72 0.65 -3.09 12.15
C MET A 72 2.10 -3.42 11.80
N ARG A 73 2.75 -4.33 12.52
CA ARG A 73 4.13 -4.76 12.23
C ARG A 73 4.20 -5.44 10.86
N GLU A 74 5.25 -5.12 10.13
CA GLU A 74 5.57 -5.74 8.85
C GLU A 74 6.29 -7.07 9.06
N GLY A 75 5.94 -8.06 8.23
CA GLY A 75 6.65 -9.33 8.14
C GLY A 75 7.93 -9.20 7.32
N LEU A 76 8.90 -10.07 7.58
CA LEU A 76 10.14 -10.14 6.79
C LEU A 76 9.84 -10.81 5.44
N SER A 77 9.67 -10.03 4.38
CA SER A 77 9.43 -10.54 3.02
C SER A 77 9.83 -9.51 1.95
N ILE A 78 10.00 -9.99 0.70
CA ILE A 78 10.15 -9.13 -0.49
C ILE A 78 8.85 -8.38 -0.83
N THR A 79 7.73 -8.86 -0.29
CA THR A 79 6.45 -8.17 -0.27
C THR A 79 6.25 -7.61 1.14
N LEU A 80 5.78 -6.36 1.27
CA LEU A 80 5.48 -5.70 2.56
C LEU A 80 4.20 -6.30 3.18
N ALA A 81 4.19 -7.60 3.44
CA ALA A 81 3.08 -8.30 4.07
C ALA A 81 3.04 -7.97 5.56
N LYS A 82 1.85 -7.99 6.16
CA LYS A 82 1.73 -7.89 7.62
C LYS A 82 2.31 -9.13 8.31
N LEU A 83 2.93 -8.92 9.47
CA LEU A 83 3.51 -9.99 10.27
C LEU A 83 2.45 -11.01 10.72
N THR A 84 1.29 -10.50 11.11
CA THR A 84 0.11 -11.31 11.43
C THR A 84 -1.01 -10.98 10.44
N PRO A 85 -1.65 -11.98 9.80
CA PRO A 85 -2.81 -11.76 8.96
C PRO A 85 -3.89 -10.94 9.66
N VAL A 86 -4.54 -10.02 8.93
CA VAL A 86 -5.64 -9.22 9.49
C VAL A 86 -6.95 -9.93 9.25
N GLU A 87 -7.68 -10.17 10.32
CA GLU A 87 -9.07 -10.64 10.25
C GLU A 87 -10.02 -9.45 10.27
N VAL A 88 -10.96 -9.44 9.33
CA VAL A 88 -11.94 -8.37 9.17
C VAL A 88 -13.34 -8.96 9.13
N MET A 89 -14.23 -8.41 9.94
CA MET A 89 -15.66 -8.67 9.93
C MET A 89 -16.36 -7.54 9.17
N LEU A 90 -17.07 -7.92 8.10
CA LEU A 90 -17.88 -7.03 7.28
C LEU A 90 -19.35 -7.15 7.69
N THR A 91 -19.92 -6.07 8.21
CA THR A 91 -21.34 -6.01 8.55
C THR A 91 -22.08 -5.10 7.57
N PRO A 92 -23.02 -5.60 6.75
CA PRO A 92 -23.83 -4.75 5.89
C PRO A 92 -24.60 -3.71 6.70
N ARG A 93 -24.62 -2.45 6.25
CA ARG A 93 -25.33 -1.37 6.96
C ARG A 93 -26.84 -1.42 6.78
N LEU A 94 -27.32 -2.00 5.68
CA LEU A 94 -28.75 -2.16 5.40
C LEU A 94 -29.18 -3.62 5.60
N PRO A 95 -30.48 -3.86 5.85
CA PRO A 95 -31.03 -5.21 5.76
C PRO A 95 -30.85 -5.79 4.35
N SER A 96 -30.67 -7.11 4.24
CA SER A 96 -30.42 -7.82 2.98
C SER A 96 -31.48 -7.59 1.89
N GLN A 97 -32.70 -7.20 2.28
CA GLN A 97 -33.79 -6.86 1.38
C GLN A 97 -33.60 -5.55 0.58
N PHE A 98 -32.59 -4.75 0.92
CA PHE A 98 -32.27 -3.48 0.27
C PHE A 98 -30.96 -3.51 -0.54
N TYR A 99 -30.38 -4.70 -0.75
CA TYR A 99 -29.21 -4.93 -1.58
C TYR A 99 -29.53 -5.73 -2.85
#